data_AF-A0A383ZI13-F1
#
_entry.id   AF-A0A383ZI13-F1
#
_cell.length_a   1.000
_cell.length_b   1.000
_cell.length_c   1.000
_cell.angle_alpha   90.00
_cell.angle_beta   90.00
_cell.angle_gamma   90.00
#
_symmetry.space_group_name_H-M   'P 1'
#
loop_
_entity.id
_entity.type
_entity.pdbx_description
1 polymer ?
#
loop_
_entity_poly.entity_id
_entity_poly.type
_entity_poly.pdbx_seq_one_letter_code
_entity_poly.pdbx_strand_id
1 'polypeptide(L)'
;MAAAARSFGPEREAEPAKEARVVGSELVDTYTVYIIQVTDGSHEWTVKHRYSDFHDLHEKLVAERKIDKSLLPPKKIIGKNSRSLVEKREKDLEVYLQTLLATFPDVAPRVLAHFLHFHFYEINGITAALAEELFEKGEQLLGAGEVFAIRPLQLYAVTEQLQQGKPTCASGDAKTDLGHILDFTCRLKYLKVSGTEGPFGTSNIQEQLLPFDLSIFKSLHQVEISHCDAQRIRGLVASKPTLATMSVRFSATSMKEVLVPEASEFDEWEPAGAALEGTVTAVIPTWQALTALDLSHNSISEIDESVKLIPKIEFLDLSHNGVLVVDNLQHLYNLVHLDLSYNKLSFLEGVHTKLGNIKTLNLAGNLLGSLSGLHKLYSLVNLDLSDNRIEQMEEVRSIGSLPCLEHVALLNNPLSIIPDYRTKVLAQFGERASEVCLDNTVTTEKELDTVEVLKAIQKAKEVKSKLSNPEKKVSEDSRLSAAPCVRPSSSPPTVAPTSASLPQPILSNQGILGDE
;
A
#
# COMPACT_ATOMS: atom_id res chain seq x y z
N MET A 1 2.95 -20.24 -33.42
CA MET A 1 4.40 -20.49 -33.41
C MET A 1 5.12 -19.23 -33.87
N ALA A 2 5.59 -18.43 -32.92
CA ALA A 2 6.69 -17.48 -33.05
C ALA A 2 7.06 -17.09 -31.61
N ALA A 3 8.11 -17.71 -31.07
CA ALA A 3 8.62 -17.40 -29.75
C ALA A 3 9.40 -16.08 -29.85
N ALA A 4 8.86 -15.01 -29.27
CA ALA A 4 9.63 -13.79 -29.06
C ALA A 4 10.64 -14.08 -27.93
N ALA A 5 11.91 -14.24 -28.32
CA ALA A 5 13.02 -14.32 -27.40
C ALA A 5 13.10 -13.00 -26.62
N ARG A 6 12.90 -13.07 -25.31
CA ARG A 6 13.19 -11.96 -24.39
C ARG A 6 14.67 -11.64 -24.50
N SER A 7 15.01 -10.42 -24.91
CA SER A 7 16.38 -9.91 -24.81
C SER A 7 16.71 -9.81 -23.33
N PHE A 8 17.63 -10.65 -22.87
CA PHE A 8 18.28 -10.49 -21.58
C PHE A 8 18.93 -9.10 -21.51
N GLY A 9 18.89 -8.50 -20.31
CA GLY A 9 19.41 -7.17 -20.02
C GLY A 9 20.90 -7.01 -20.38
N PRO A 10 21.46 -5.81 -20.15
CA PRO A 10 22.84 -5.53 -20.52
C PRO A 10 23.77 -6.58 -19.91
N GLU A 11 24.74 -7.05 -20.71
CA GLU A 11 25.82 -7.93 -20.25
C GLU A 11 26.41 -7.33 -18.96
N ARG A 12 26.18 -8.02 -17.84
CA ARG A 12 26.59 -7.57 -16.50
C ARG A 12 28.12 -7.48 -16.51
N GLU A 13 28.66 -6.26 -16.53
CA GLU A 13 30.09 -6.01 -16.33
C GLU A 13 30.55 -6.80 -15.08
N ALA A 14 31.75 -7.37 -15.14
CA ALA A 14 32.29 -8.18 -14.03
C ALA A 14 32.14 -7.39 -12.71
N GLU A 15 31.34 -7.91 -11.78
CA GLU A 15 31.10 -7.23 -10.50
C GLU A 15 32.45 -6.96 -9.81
N PRO A 16 32.68 -5.74 -9.30
CA PRO A 16 33.97 -5.41 -8.69
C PRO A 16 34.23 -6.34 -7.51
N ALA A 17 35.47 -6.82 -7.42
CA ALA A 17 35.87 -7.75 -6.37
C ALA A 17 35.64 -7.12 -4.98
N LYS A 18 35.21 -7.94 -4.02
CA LYS A 18 35.03 -7.55 -2.61
C LYS A 18 36.32 -6.96 -2.07
N GLU A 19 36.20 -5.86 -1.34
CA GLU A 19 37.34 -5.14 -0.78
C GLU A 19 37.11 -4.86 0.71
N ALA A 20 38.18 -4.89 1.49
CA ALA A 20 38.19 -4.42 2.87
C ALA A 20 39.38 -3.48 3.07
N ARG A 21 39.10 -2.26 3.51
CA ARG A 21 40.09 -1.20 3.77
C ARG A 21 40.05 -0.77 5.23
N VAL A 22 41.21 -0.53 5.83
CA VAL A 22 41.28 0.03 7.18
C VAL A 22 41.37 1.55 7.05
N VAL A 23 40.23 2.22 7.23
CA VAL A 23 40.07 3.65 6.97
C VAL A 23 40.45 4.54 8.15
N GLY A 24 40.69 3.93 9.30
CA GLY A 24 41.24 4.61 10.46
C GLY A 24 41.17 3.76 11.72
N SER A 25 41.46 4.40 12.84
CA SER A 25 41.33 3.79 14.15
C SER A 25 40.96 4.81 15.22
N GLU A 26 40.38 4.31 16.30
CA GLU A 26 40.01 5.09 17.48
C GLU A 26 40.59 4.43 18.74
N LEU A 27 41.00 5.25 19.71
CA LEU A 27 41.45 4.77 21.01
C LEU A 27 40.24 4.68 21.93
N VAL A 28 39.84 3.45 22.28
CA VAL A 28 38.76 3.18 23.24
C VAL A 28 39.40 2.67 24.53
N ASP A 29 39.29 3.48 25.59
CA ASP A 29 39.94 3.26 26.89
C ASP A 29 41.46 3.03 26.80
N THR A 30 41.86 1.76 26.72
CA THR A 30 43.27 1.32 26.76
C THR A 30 43.70 0.53 25.51
N TYR A 31 42.79 0.39 24.53
CA TYR A 31 43.01 -0.36 23.30
C TYR A 31 42.57 0.40 22.05
N THR A 32 43.22 0.08 20.93
CA THR A 32 42.89 0.64 19.62
C THR A 32 41.85 -0.24 18.93
N VAL A 33 40.80 0.41 18.42
CA VAL A 33 39.77 -0.19 17.56
C VAL A 33 40.00 0.29 16.15
N TYR A 34 40.08 -0.64 15.21
CA TYR A 34 40.27 -0.38 13.79
C TYR A 34 38.91 -0.28 13.11
N ILE A 35 38.75 0.74 12.28
CA ILE A 35 37.55 1.02 11.50
C ILE A 35 37.80 0.46 10.11
N ILE A 36 37.04 -0.56 9.73
CA ILE A 36 37.20 -1.29 8.49
C ILE A 36 36.00 -0.98 7.60
N GLN A 37 36.25 -0.37 6.45
CA GLN A 37 35.27 -0.19 5.39
C GLN A 37 35.28 -1.42 4.51
N VAL A 38 34.14 -2.06 4.34
CA VAL A 38 33.96 -3.23 3.49
C VAL A 38 33.08 -2.82 2.32
N THR A 39 33.47 -3.23 1.12
CA THR A 39 32.77 -2.92 -0.12
C THR A 39 32.48 -4.22 -0.88
N ASP A 40 31.24 -4.38 -1.31
CA ASP A 40 30.76 -5.47 -2.18
C ASP A 40 29.85 -4.87 -3.26
N GLY A 41 30.33 -4.78 -4.49
CA GLY A 41 29.61 -4.08 -5.55
C GLY A 41 29.41 -2.59 -5.23
N SER A 42 28.14 -2.18 -5.18
CA SER A 42 27.73 -0.82 -4.80
C SER A 42 27.46 -0.66 -3.29
N HIS A 43 27.45 -1.76 -2.55
CA HIS A 43 27.19 -1.75 -1.11
C HIS A 43 28.48 -1.53 -0.36
N GLU A 44 28.41 -0.65 0.63
CA GLU A 44 29.52 -0.31 1.50
C GLU A 44 29.03 -0.24 2.94
N TRP A 45 29.80 -0.79 3.87
CA TRP A 45 29.51 -0.68 5.30
C TRP A 45 30.79 -0.64 6.12
N THR A 46 30.65 -0.26 7.38
CA THR A 46 31.78 -0.18 8.31
C THR A 46 31.65 -1.19 9.44
N VAL A 47 32.72 -1.92 9.73
CA VAL A 47 32.86 -2.78 10.92
C VAL A 47 34.01 -2.29 11.80
N LYS A 48 33.93 -2.55 13.11
CA LYS A 48 34.91 -2.11 14.08
C LYS A 48 35.46 -3.30 14.85
N HIS A 49 36.78 -3.49 14.82
CA HIS A 49 37.45 -4.60 15.49
C HIS A 49 38.74 -4.13 16.18
N ARG A 50 39.03 -4.66 17.36
CA ARG A 50 40.35 -4.49 17.99
C ARG A 50 41.28 -5.60 17.52
N TYR A 51 42.60 -5.40 17.68
CA TYR A 51 43.60 -6.36 17.22
C TYR A 51 43.40 -7.79 17.75
N SER A 52 42.90 -7.97 18.99
CA SER A 52 42.63 -9.31 19.51
C SER A 52 41.56 -10.06 18.70
N ASP A 53 40.60 -9.35 18.12
CA ASP A 53 39.53 -9.99 17.35
C ASP A 53 40.09 -10.51 16.01
N PHE A 54 41.06 -9.81 15.41
CA PHE A 54 41.84 -10.31 14.26
C PHE A 54 42.67 -11.53 14.63
N HIS A 55 43.25 -11.55 15.84
CA HIS A 55 43.98 -12.71 16.32
C HIS A 55 43.07 -13.93 16.49
N ASP A 56 41.91 -13.75 17.11
CA ASP A 56 40.91 -14.82 17.28
C ASP A 56 40.37 -15.33 15.93
N LEU A 57 40.14 -14.42 14.96
CA LEU A 57 39.79 -14.78 13.58
C LEU A 57 40.90 -15.63 12.96
N HIS A 58 42.15 -15.17 13.05
CA HIS A 58 43.28 -15.86 12.43
C HIS A 58 43.51 -17.26 13.00
N GLU A 59 43.46 -17.41 14.33
CA GLU A 59 43.59 -18.71 14.99
C GLU A 59 42.54 -19.71 14.50
N LYS A 60 41.29 -19.26 14.34
CA LYS A 60 40.20 -20.10 13.80
C LYS A 60 40.47 -20.49 12.33
N LEU A 61 40.86 -19.54 11.49
CA LEU A 61 41.17 -19.79 10.07
C LEU A 61 42.38 -20.73 9.88
N VAL A 62 43.39 -20.61 10.74
CA VAL A 62 44.57 -21.50 10.78
C VAL A 62 44.18 -22.91 11.26
N ALA A 63 43.31 -23.02 12.27
CA ALA A 63 42.80 -24.29 12.77
C ALA A 63 42.01 -25.05 11.69
N GLU A 64 41.25 -24.33 10.87
CA GLU A 64 40.54 -24.84 9.68
C GLU A 64 41.49 -25.19 8.50
N ARG A 65 42.81 -25.01 8.67
CA ARG A 65 43.92 -25.34 7.73
C ARG A 65 43.94 -24.55 6.41
N LYS A 66 43.20 -23.46 6.29
CA LYS A 66 43.04 -22.73 5.01
C LYS A 66 44.01 -21.57 4.80
N ILE A 67 44.88 -21.23 5.78
CA ILE A 67 45.72 -20.01 5.77
C ILE A 67 47.07 -20.22 6.48
N ASP A 68 48.12 -19.56 6.00
CA ASP A 68 49.46 -19.54 6.60
C ASP A 68 49.47 -18.88 7.99
N LYS A 69 50.13 -19.53 8.97
CA LYS A 69 50.29 -19.06 10.36
C LYS A 69 51.02 -17.72 10.50
N SER A 70 51.79 -17.33 9.49
CA SER A 70 52.61 -16.12 9.51
C SER A 70 51.91 -14.91 8.89
N LEU A 71 50.69 -15.09 8.37
CA LEU A 71 49.99 -14.05 7.62
C LEU A 71 49.54 -12.88 8.51
N LEU A 72 49.17 -13.13 9.77
CA LEU A 72 48.74 -12.06 10.67
C LEU A 72 49.94 -11.22 11.16
N PRO A 73 49.89 -9.87 11.03
CA PRO A 73 50.96 -9.00 11.51
C PRO A 73 51.18 -9.15 13.02
N PRO A 74 52.42 -9.19 13.55
CA PRO A 74 52.69 -9.54 14.94
C PRO A 74 52.29 -8.45 15.96
N LYS A 75 51.85 -8.90 17.14
CA LYS A 75 51.49 -8.03 18.28
C LYS A 75 52.73 -7.43 18.96
N LYS A 76 53.11 -6.21 18.58
CA LYS A 76 54.14 -5.43 19.30
C LYS A 76 53.56 -4.73 20.53
N ILE A 77 54.17 -4.97 21.70
CA ILE A 77 53.69 -4.53 23.03
C ILE A 77 54.24 -3.16 23.44
N ILE A 78 55.45 -2.81 22.99
CA ILE A 78 56.12 -1.54 23.33
C ILE A 78 55.61 -0.43 22.41
N GLY A 79 55.16 0.69 22.99
CA GLY A 79 54.65 1.84 22.24
C GLY A 79 53.35 1.56 21.49
N LYS A 80 52.50 0.64 21.99
CA LYS A 80 51.29 0.14 21.30
C LYS A 80 50.31 1.20 20.79
N ASN A 81 50.30 2.39 21.40
CA ASN A 81 49.44 3.52 21.05
C ASN A 81 50.22 4.65 20.35
N SER A 82 51.49 4.45 19.99
CA SER A 82 52.22 5.47 19.24
C SER A 82 51.61 5.60 17.84
N ARG A 83 51.41 6.83 17.41
CA ARG A 83 50.74 7.15 16.13
C ARG A 83 51.35 6.40 14.94
N SER A 84 52.67 6.39 14.82
CA SER A 84 53.38 5.70 13.74
C SER A 84 53.22 4.18 13.75
N LEU A 85 53.06 3.56 14.93
CA LEU A 85 52.86 2.12 15.06
C LEU A 85 51.42 1.74 14.76
N VAL A 86 50.46 2.58 15.16
CA VAL A 86 49.04 2.41 14.83
C VAL A 86 48.84 2.55 13.32
N GLU A 87 49.35 3.61 12.68
CA GLU A 87 49.28 3.82 11.22
C GLU A 87 49.94 2.69 10.43
N LYS A 88 51.08 2.16 10.92
CA LYS A 88 51.70 0.97 10.30
C LYS A 88 50.80 -0.25 10.42
N ARG A 89 50.22 -0.47 11.60
CA ARG A 89 49.36 -1.63 11.86
C ARG A 89 48.06 -1.56 11.07
N GLU A 90 47.49 -0.38 10.86
CA GLU A 90 46.34 -0.18 9.97
C GLU A 90 46.62 -0.74 8.58
N LYS A 91 47.74 -0.33 7.97
CA LYS A 91 48.18 -0.82 6.65
C LYS A 91 48.44 -2.34 6.65
N ASP A 92 49.13 -2.84 7.67
CA ASP A 92 49.44 -4.26 7.77
C ASP A 92 48.16 -5.12 7.92
N LEU A 93 47.15 -4.63 8.67
CA LEU A 93 45.85 -5.30 8.83
C LEU A 93 44.98 -5.20 7.58
N GLU A 94 45.05 -4.10 6.84
CA GLU A 94 44.37 -3.96 5.55
C GLU A 94 44.89 -5.00 4.55
N VAL A 95 46.21 -5.11 4.38
CA VAL A 95 46.83 -6.11 3.51
C VAL A 95 46.45 -7.53 3.93
N TYR A 96 46.37 -7.79 5.24
CA TYR A 96 45.88 -9.05 5.77
C TYR A 96 44.45 -9.35 5.31
N LEU A 97 43.51 -8.42 5.48
CA LEU A 97 42.11 -8.59 5.06
C LEU A 97 41.96 -8.76 3.55
N GLN A 98 42.68 -7.96 2.75
CA GLN A 98 42.69 -8.08 1.29
C GLN A 98 43.22 -9.45 0.85
N THR A 99 44.26 -9.95 1.52
CA THR A 99 44.80 -11.30 1.24
C THR A 99 43.78 -12.39 1.59
N LEU A 100 43.05 -12.24 2.69
CA LEU A 100 41.98 -13.17 3.05
C LEU A 100 40.87 -13.22 1.99
N LEU A 101 40.39 -12.06 1.54
CA LEU A 101 39.33 -11.96 0.52
C LEU A 101 39.80 -12.54 -0.83
N ALA A 102 41.06 -12.29 -1.22
CA ALA A 102 41.65 -12.89 -2.41
C ALA A 102 41.83 -14.42 -2.30
N THR A 103 42.03 -14.94 -1.09
CA THR A 103 42.14 -16.38 -0.83
C THR A 103 40.79 -17.09 -0.94
N PHE A 104 39.69 -16.37 -0.67
CA PHE A 104 38.32 -16.90 -0.70
C PHE A 104 37.42 -16.07 -1.62
N PRO A 105 37.65 -16.10 -2.95
CA PRO A 105 36.93 -15.23 -3.89
C PRO A 105 35.44 -15.58 -4.00
N ASP A 106 35.08 -16.87 -3.86
CA ASP A 106 33.70 -17.33 -4.04
C ASP A 106 32.88 -17.29 -2.75
N VAL A 107 33.27 -18.10 -1.75
CA VAL A 107 32.58 -18.23 -0.46
C VAL A 107 33.56 -18.05 0.68
N ALA A 108 33.38 -16.96 1.44
CA ALA A 108 34.18 -16.70 2.63
C ALA A 108 33.87 -17.72 3.74
N PRO A 109 34.88 -18.23 4.47
CA PRO A 109 34.66 -19.07 5.65
C PRO A 109 33.73 -18.38 6.66
N ARG A 110 32.91 -19.16 7.36
CA ARG A 110 31.89 -18.63 8.30
C ARG A 110 32.48 -17.62 9.27
N VAL A 111 33.66 -17.89 9.83
CA VAL A 111 34.33 -16.99 10.78
C VAL A 111 34.75 -15.65 10.16
N LEU A 112 35.16 -15.63 8.89
CA LEU A 112 35.50 -14.41 8.15
C LEU A 112 34.23 -13.63 7.77
N ALA A 113 33.20 -14.33 7.29
CA ALA A 113 31.91 -13.74 6.96
C ALA A 113 31.25 -13.08 8.18
N HIS A 114 31.36 -13.70 9.36
CA HIS A 114 30.89 -13.09 10.61
C HIS A 114 31.77 -11.91 11.03
N PHE A 115 33.09 -12.01 10.90
CA PHE A 115 34.00 -10.91 11.22
C PHE A 115 33.73 -9.67 10.36
N LEU A 116 33.41 -9.83 9.08
CA LEU A 116 33.12 -8.72 8.16
C LEU A 116 31.63 -8.36 8.06
N HIS A 117 30.76 -8.94 8.89
CA HIS A 117 29.30 -8.70 8.89
C HIS A 117 28.58 -9.02 7.56
N PHE A 118 29.06 -10.02 6.80
CA PHE A 118 28.45 -10.43 5.53
C PHE A 118 26.99 -10.88 5.69
N HIS A 119 26.66 -11.53 6.81
CA HIS A 119 25.29 -11.93 7.14
C HIS A 119 24.28 -10.78 7.30
N PHE A 120 24.76 -9.53 7.39
CA PHE A 120 23.90 -8.34 7.45
C PHE A 120 23.82 -7.56 6.14
N TYR A 121 24.85 -7.60 5.29
CA TYR A 121 25.01 -6.66 4.18
C TYR A 121 25.32 -7.31 2.83
N GLU A 122 25.92 -8.50 2.83
CA GLU A 122 26.28 -9.24 1.62
C GLU A 122 25.11 -10.13 1.19
N ILE A 123 24.74 -10.11 -0.09
CA ILE A 123 23.59 -10.86 -0.62
C ILE A 123 23.68 -12.35 -0.23
N ASN A 124 24.82 -12.99 -0.49
CA ASN A 124 25.04 -14.40 -0.16
C ASN A 124 24.89 -14.64 1.34
N GLY A 125 25.61 -13.86 2.16
CA GLY A 125 25.56 -13.95 3.62
C GLY A 125 24.16 -13.80 4.19
N ILE A 126 23.38 -12.82 3.70
CA ILE A 126 22.00 -12.57 4.13
C ILE A 126 21.12 -13.79 3.81
N THR A 127 21.19 -14.30 2.57
CA THR A 127 20.38 -15.48 2.19
C THR A 127 20.79 -16.75 2.92
N ALA A 128 22.08 -16.95 3.18
CA ALA A 128 22.57 -18.10 3.94
C ALA A 128 22.10 -18.06 5.39
N ALA A 129 22.15 -16.88 6.03
CA ALA A 129 21.66 -16.69 7.39
C ALA A 129 20.13 -16.90 7.49
N LEU A 130 19.37 -16.37 6.54
CA LEU A 130 17.92 -16.58 6.47
C LEU A 130 17.57 -18.05 6.21
N ALA A 131 18.31 -18.74 5.34
CA ALA A 131 18.11 -20.17 5.09
C ALA A 131 18.41 -21.01 6.35
N GLU A 132 19.49 -20.72 7.07
CA GLU A 132 19.84 -21.42 8.33
C GLU A 132 18.75 -21.20 9.39
N GLU A 133 18.21 -19.98 9.52
CA GLU A 133 17.10 -19.68 10.43
C GLU A 133 15.83 -20.48 10.09
N LEU A 134 15.45 -20.50 8.81
CA LEU A 134 14.25 -21.20 8.36
C LEU A 134 14.41 -22.72 8.36
N PHE A 135 15.64 -23.23 8.18
CA PHE A 135 15.94 -24.64 8.40
C PHE A 135 15.66 -25.04 9.86
N GLU A 136 16.05 -24.21 10.82
CA GLU A 136 15.91 -24.53 12.26
C GLU A 136 14.49 -24.29 12.78
N LYS A 137 13.81 -23.24 12.30
CA LYS A 137 12.55 -22.74 12.89
C LYS A 137 11.37 -22.70 11.92
N GLY A 138 11.55 -22.97 10.63
CA GLY A 138 10.55 -22.77 9.59
C GLY A 138 9.23 -23.51 9.85
N GLU A 139 9.29 -24.81 10.18
CA GLU A 139 8.08 -25.59 10.50
C GLU A 139 7.35 -25.07 11.75
N GLN A 140 8.09 -24.64 12.77
CA GLN A 140 7.51 -24.08 13.97
C GLN A 140 6.77 -22.76 13.65
N LEU A 141 7.39 -21.88 12.87
CA LEU A 141 6.81 -20.60 12.47
C LEU A 141 5.56 -20.81 11.60
N LEU A 142 5.59 -21.75 10.65
CA LEU A 142 4.43 -22.10 9.82
C LEU A 142 3.29 -22.70 10.64
N GLY A 143 3.62 -23.58 11.61
CA GLY A 143 2.64 -24.21 12.49
C GLY A 143 2.00 -23.25 13.49
N ALA A 144 2.73 -22.20 13.92
CA ALA A 144 2.21 -21.18 14.82
C ALA A 144 1.20 -20.25 14.13
N GLY A 145 1.30 -20.07 12.81
CA GLY A 145 0.43 -19.17 12.05
C GLY A 145 0.64 -17.70 12.38
N GLU A 146 1.82 -17.34 12.91
CA GLU A 146 2.18 -15.97 13.26
C GLU A 146 2.57 -15.15 12.02
N VAL A 147 2.54 -13.82 12.16
CA VAL A 147 3.03 -12.90 11.14
C VAL A 147 4.55 -13.01 11.05
N PHE A 148 5.05 -13.46 9.89
CA PHE A 148 6.49 -13.49 9.64
C PHE A 148 6.97 -12.14 9.14
N ALA A 149 7.87 -11.51 9.88
CA ALA A 149 8.47 -10.24 9.50
C ALA A 149 9.78 -10.49 8.72
N ILE A 150 9.89 -9.87 7.55
CA ILE A 150 11.09 -9.91 6.72
C ILE A 150 11.43 -8.50 6.25
N ARG A 151 12.73 -8.18 6.18
CA ARG A 151 13.19 -6.86 5.74
C ARG A 151 13.27 -6.75 4.21
N PRO A 152 13.11 -5.54 3.63
CA PRO A 152 13.32 -5.32 2.20
C PRO A 152 14.70 -5.80 1.73
N LEU A 153 15.76 -5.59 2.52
CA LEU A 153 17.11 -6.06 2.17
C LEU A 153 17.21 -7.60 2.08
N GLN A 154 16.51 -8.32 2.95
CA GLN A 154 16.46 -9.80 2.88
C GLN A 154 15.72 -10.26 1.63
N LEU A 155 14.58 -9.65 1.31
CA LEU A 155 13.82 -9.95 0.09
C LEU A 155 14.59 -9.58 -1.18
N TYR A 156 15.30 -8.44 -1.17
CA TYR A 156 16.21 -8.03 -2.24
C TYR A 156 17.31 -9.08 -2.45
N ALA A 157 17.95 -9.53 -1.36
CA ALA A 157 19.00 -10.54 -1.45
C ALA A 157 18.48 -11.88 -2.01
N VAL A 158 17.29 -12.32 -1.59
CA VAL A 158 16.62 -13.50 -2.15
C VAL A 158 16.30 -13.29 -3.64
N THR A 159 15.79 -12.12 -4.01
CA THR A 159 15.46 -11.77 -5.40
C THR A 159 16.69 -11.81 -6.29
N GLU A 160 17.81 -11.21 -5.86
CA GLU A 160 19.08 -11.24 -6.57
C GLU A 160 19.63 -12.66 -6.71
N GLN A 161 19.58 -13.48 -5.65
CA GLN A 161 20.02 -14.87 -5.70
C GLN A 161 19.24 -15.69 -6.74
N LEU A 162 17.92 -15.54 -6.77
CA LEU A 162 17.07 -16.28 -7.71
C LEU A 162 17.31 -15.88 -9.17
N GLN A 163 17.77 -14.65 -9.43
CA GLN A 163 18.13 -14.20 -10.78
C GLN A 163 19.46 -14.77 -11.28
N GLN A 164 20.38 -15.15 -10.39
CA GLN A 164 21.72 -15.61 -10.78
C GLN A 164 21.75 -17.03 -11.37
N GLY A 165 20.67 -17.81 -11.28
CA GLY A 165 20.59 -19.17 -11.84
C GLY A 165 21.65 -20.14 -11.30
N LYS A 166 22.27 -19.83 -10.17
CA LYS A 166 23.29 -20.66 -9.49
C LYS A 166 22.63 -21.78 -8.66
N PRO A 167 23.38 -22.84 -8.30
CA PRO A 167 22.89 -23.85 -7.37
C PRO A 167 22.43 -23.21 -6.05
N THR A 168 21.33 -23.70 -5.49
CA THR A 168 20.70 -23.16 -4.27
C THR A 168 21.58 -23.29 -3.01
N CYS A 169 22.62 -24.14 -3.06
CA CYS A 169 23.59 -24.33 -1.99
C CYS A 169 25.03 -24.18 -2.54
N ALA A 170 25.54 -22.94 -2.56
CA ALA A 170 26.90 -22.65 -3.02
C ALA A 170 28.00 -23.06 -2.02
N SER A 171 27.66 -23.15 -0.73
CA SER A 171 28.60 -23.45 0.36
C SER A 171 28.85 -24.95 0.56
N GLY A 172 27.96 -25.81 0.04
CA GLY A 172 27.91 -27.24 0.36
C GLY A 172 27.29 -27.56 1.73
N ASP A 173 26.85 -26.56 2.49
CA ASP A 173 26.12 -26.73 3.74
C ASP A 173 24.61 -26.76 3.49
N ALA A 174 24.01 -27.93 3.67
CA ALA A 174 22.58 -28.18 3.46
C ALA A 174 21.68 -27.29 4.33
N LYS A 175 22.17 -26.74 5.44
CA LYS A 175 21.39 -25.80 6.27
C LYS A 175 21.23 -24.43 5.61
N THR A 176 22.16 -24.06 4.74
CA THR A 176 22.19 -22.75 4.06
C THR A 176 21.57 -22.80 2.67
N ASP A 177 20.87 -23.88 2.33
CA ASP A 177 20.22 -24.05 1.03
C ASP A 177 19.04 -23.08 0.86
N LEU A 178 19.04 -22.32 -0.24
CA LEU A 178 17.97 -21.39 -0.61
C LEU A 178 16.60 -22.08 -0.72
N GLY A 179 16.58 -23.40 -0.92
CA GLY A 179 15.37 -24.22 -0.92
C GLY A 179 14.54 -24.11 0.36
N HIS A 180 15.18 -23.92 1.54
CA HIS A 180 14.45 -23.71 2.80
C HIS A 180 13.65 -22.41 2.78
N ILE A 181 14.21 -21.36 2.18
CA ILE A 181 13.52 -20.07 1.99
C ILE A 181 12.33 -20.27 1.04
N LEU A 182 12.53 -20.96 -0.07
CA LEU A 182 11.47 -21.18 -1.07
C LEU A 182 10.32 -22.06 -0.54
N ASP A 183 10.62 -23.14 0.18
CA ASP A 183 9.58 -23.98 0.80
C ASP A 183 8.76 -23.19 1.82
N PHE A 184 9.45 -22.46 2.71
CA PHE A 184 8.81 -21.65 3.74
C PHE A 184 7.91 -20.56 3.15
N THR A 185 8.45 -19.75 2.23
CA THR A 185 7.74 -18.62 1.61
C THR A 185 6.54 -19.07 0.78
N CYS A 186 6.61 -20.21 0.10
CA CYS A 186 5.50 -20.78 -0.67
C CYS A 186 4.30 -21.17 0.21
N ARG A 187 4.55 -21.52 1.48
CA ARG A 187 3.52 -21.96 2.46
C ARG A 187 3.05 -20.83 3.38
N LEU A 188 3.83 -19.76 3.50
CA LEU A 188 3.55 -18.64 4.40
C LEU A 188 2.18 -18.00 4.13
N LYS A 189 1.48 -17.63 5.21
CA LYS A 189 0.13 -17.05 5.18
C LYS A 189 0.09 -15.58 5.55
N TYR A 190 0.93 -15.14 6.48
CA TYR A 190 0.91 -13.79 7.04
C TYR A 190 2.31 -13.20 6.95
N LEU A 191 2.46 -12.14 6.16
CA LEU A 191 3.74 -11.51 5.86
C LEU A 191 3.73 -10.05 6.28
N LYS A 192 4.82 -9.61 6.91
CA LYS A 192 5.10 -8.20 7.16
C LYS A 192 6.44 -7.80 6.58
N VAL A 193 6.44 -6.75 5.78
CA VAL A 193 7.63 -6.13 5.19
C VAL A 193 7.73 -4.69 5.66
N SER A 194 8.76 -4.39 6.43
CA SER A 194 8.98 -3.03 6.95
C SER A 194 10.40 -2.58 6.68
N GLY A 195 10.54 -1.57 5.80
CA GLY A 195 11.79 -0.87 5.60
C GLY A 195 12.11 0.10 6.75
N THR A 196 13.30 0.68 6.70
CA THR A 196 13.71 1.77 7.60
C THR A 196 13.98 3.04 6.81
N GLU A 197 13.74 4.19 7.44
CA GLU A 197 14.20 5.47 6.90
C GLU A 197 15.71 5.62 7.09
N GLY A 198 16.41 5.94 6.00
CA GLY A 198 17.86 6.16 6.01
C GLY A 198 18.69 4.89 5.81
N PRO A 199 20.02 5.00 6.00
CA PRO A 199 20.93 3.89 5.79
C PRO A 199 20.72 2.74 6.78
N PHE A 200 20.79 1.50 6.30
CA PHE A 200 20.70 0.32 7.15
C PHE A 200 22.00 0.10 7.94
N GLY A 201 21.94 0.22 9.26
CA GLY A 201 23.09 0.02 10.15
C GLY A 201 24.24 0.98 9.82
N THR A 202 25.44 0.46 9.58
CA THR A 202 26.63 1.23 9.21
C THR A 202 26.87 1.30 7.70
N SER A 203 25.87 0.90 6.91
CA SER A 203 26.00 0.79 5.45
C SER A 203 25.49 2.02 4.70
N ASN A 204 25.75 2.08 3.41
CA ASN A 204 25.11 3.02 2.48
C ASN A 204 23.77 2.48 1.92
N ILE A 205 23.32 1.30 2.35
CA ILE A 205 22.15 0.62 1.80
C ILE A 205 20.88 1.33 2.27
N GLN A 206 20.04 1.70 1.31
CA GLN A 206 18.74 2.32 1.54
C GLN A 206 17.64 1.30 1.27
N GLU A 207 17.13 0.66 2.32
CA GLU A 207 16.15 -0.43 2.21
C GLU A 207 14.90 -0.04 1.43
N GLN A 208 14.44 1.20 1.60
CA GLN A 208 13.25 1.72 0.92
C GLN A 208 13.41 1.79 -0.61
N LEU A 209 14.64 1.80 -1.13
CA LEU A 209 14.94 1.88 -2.56
C LEU A 209 15.29 0.52 -3.19
N LEU A 210 15.30 -0.57 -2.41
CA LEU A 210 15.67 -1.89 -2.91
C LEU A 210 14.49 -2.56 -3.64
N PRO A 211 14.67 -3.00 -4.89
CA PRO A 211 13.63 -3.74 -5.60
C PRO A 211 13.56 -5.20 -5.15
N PHE A 212 12.38 -5.72 -4.87
CA PHE A 212 12.22 -7.11 -4.48
C PHE A 212 10.95 -7.73 -5.07
N ASP A 213 10.97 -9.05 -5.21
CA ASP A 213 9.91 -9.82 -5.85
C ASP A 213 9.20 -10.73 -4.84
N LEU A 214 7.88 -10.51 -4.68
CA LEU A 214 7.01 -11.28 -3.80
C LEU A 214 6.39 -12.50 -4.50
N SER A 215 6.78 -12.82 -5.74
CA SER A 215 6.25 -13.95 -6.50
C SER A 215 6.49 -15.30 -5.83
N ILE A 216 7.49 -15.42 -4.95
CA ILE A 216 7.77 -16.65 -4.20
C ILE A 216 6.67 -17.00 -3.19
N PHE A 217 5.87 -16.01 -2.79
CA PHE A 217 4.80 -16.19 -1.83
C PHE A 217 3.47 -16.58 -2.50
N LYS A 218 3.23 -17.89 -2.65
CA LYS A 218 2.05 -18.42 -3.37
C LYS A 218 0.79 -18.59 -2.51
N SER A 219 0.93 -18.46 -1.20
CA SER A 219 -0.09 -18.85 -0.23
C SER A 219 -0.62 -17.70 0.63
N LEU A 220 -0.16 -16.46 0.42
CA LEU A 220 -0.45 -15.35 1.33
C LEU A 220 -1.94 -15.09 1.47
N HIS A 221 -2.38 -14.90 2.71
CA HIS A 221 -3.71 -14.46 3.09
C HIS A 221 -3.68 -13.01 3.56
N GLN A 222 -2.60 -12.60 4.21
CA GLN A 222 -2.39 -11.22 4.66
C GLN A 222 -0.98 -10.75 4.32
N VAL A 223 -0.88 -9.49 3.89
CA VAL A 223 0.39 -8.79 3.73
C VAL A 223 0.32 -7.39 4.33
N GLU A 224 1.36 -7.01 5.07
CA GLU A 224 1.59 -5.66 5.55
C GLU A 224 2.90 -5.15 4.95
N ILE A 225 2.87 -4.01 4.27
CA ILE A 225 4.05 -3.37 3.66
C ILE A 225 4.13 -1.94 4.18
N SER A 226 5.31 -1.55 4.66
CA SER A 226 5.52 -0.19 5.16
C SER A 226 6.92 0.33 4.87
N HIS A 227 7.06 1.62 4.58
CA HIS A 227 8.35 2.28 4.35
C HIS A 227 9.17 1.62 3.22
N CYS A 228 8.50 1.27 2.12
CA CYS A 228 9.10 0.72 0.91
C CYS A 228 8.66 1.57 -0.29
N ASP A 229 9.45 1.70 -1.34
CA ASP A 229 8.97 2.28 -2.59
C ASP A 229 8.07 1.28 -3.33
N ALA A 230 6.75 1.52 -3.38
CA ALA A 230 5.78 0.60 -3.98
C ALA A 230 6.09 0.27 -5.45
N GLN A 231 6.68 1.20 -6.21
CA GLN A 231 7.07 0.98 -7.61
C GLN A 231 8.17 -0.09 -7.77
N ARG A 232 8.88 -0.39 -6.68
CA ARG A 232 9.97 -1.37 -6.66
C ARG A 232 9.52 -2.76 -6.22
N ILE A 233 8.26 -2.88 -5.78
CA ILE A 233 7.69 -4.14 -5.33
C ILE A 233 7.09 -4.87 -6.51
N ARG A 234 7.63 -6.07 -6.80
CA ARG A 234 7.19 -6.91 -7.91
C ARG A 234 6.49 -8.16 -7.39
N GLY A 235 5.76 -8.83 -8.28
CA GLY A 235 5.23 -10.17 -8.01
C GLY A 235 4.09 -10.26 -7.01
N LEU A 236 3.65 -9.14 -6.41
CA LEU A 236 2.51 -9.11 -5.50
C LEU A 236 1.24 -9.68 -6.17
N VAL A 237 1.12 -9.50 -7.48
CA VAL A 237 0.06 -10.06 -8.32
C VAL A 237 -0.07 -11.59 -8.25
N ALA A 238 1.00 -12.32 -7.89
CA ALA A 238 0.96 -13.77 -7.71
C ALA A 238 0.03 -14.19 -6.56
N SER A 239 -0.23 -13.29 -5.61
CA SER A 239 -1.10 -13.52 -4.46
C SER A 239 -2.57 -13.14 -4.68
N LYS A 240 -2.93 -12.59 -5.85
CA LYS A 240 -4.33 -12.20 -6.21
C LYS A 240 -5.39 -13.27 -5.91
N PRO A 241 -5.14 -14.59 -6.09
CA PRO A 241 -6.13 -15.63 -5.79
C PRO A 241 -6.39 -15.86 -4.29
N THR A 242 -5.42 -15.60 -3.41
CA THR A 242 -5.45 -16.02 -1.99
C THR A 242 -5.48 -14.86 -1.01
N LEU A 243 -4.98 -13.69 -1.40
CA LEU A 243 -4.81 -12.55 -0.49
C LEU A 243 -6.16 -11.95 -0.12
N ALA A 244 -6.49 -12.00 1.17
CA ALA A 244 -7.74 -11.50 1.74
C ALA A 244 -7.58 -10.12 2.38
N THR A 245 -6.40 -9.82 2.93
CA THR A 245 -6.10 -8.55 3.58
C THR A 245 -4.76 -7.99 3.11
N MET A 246 -4.75 -6.71 2.76
CA MET A 246 -3.55 -5.99 2.35
C MET A 246 -3.47 -4.66 3.10
N SER A 247 -2.32 -4.36 3.69
CA SER A 247 -1.98 -3.04 4.21
C SER A 247 -0.71 -2.55 3.54
N VAL A 248 -0.74 -1.38 2.93
CA VAL A 248 0.42 -0.70 2.36
C VAL A 248 0.44 0.73 2.88
N ARG A 249 1.47 1.11 3.64
CA ARG A 249 1.56 2.42 4.31
C ARG A 249 2.91 3.07 4.07
N PHE A 250 2.99 4.40 4.03
CA PHE A 250 4.25 5.13 3.80
C PHE A 250 5.04 4.64 2.58
N SER A 251 4.35 4.16 1.55
CA SER A 251 4.98 3.41 0.45
C SER A 251 4.46 3.77 -0.95
N ALA A 252 3.25 4.33 -1.06
CA ALA A 252 2.60 4.56 -2.35
C ALA A 252 2.23 6.03 -2.57
N THR A 253 2.18 6.44 -3.84
CA THR A 253 1.68 7.74 -4.30
C THR A 253 0.39 7.63 -5.12
N SER A 254 0.01 6.42 -5.55
CA SER A 254 -1.25 6.12 -6.25
C SER A 254 -1.73 4.70 -5.91
N MET A 255 -3.04 4.45 -6.02
CA MET A 255 -3.58 3.09 -5.84
C MET A 255 -3.12 2.14 -6.96
N LYS A 256 -2.91 2.66 -8.19
CA LYS A 256 -2.36 1.88 -9.32
C LYS A 256 -1.03 1.22 -8.99
N GLU A 257 -0.12 1.91 -8.32
CA GLU A 257 1.20 1.37 -7.95
C GLU A 257 1.10 0.09 -7.11
N VAL A 258 0.03 -0.04 -6.33
CA VAL A 258 -0.19 -1.18 -5.43
C VAL A 258 -1.06 -2.26 -6.07
N LEU A 259 -2.19 -1.85 -6.67
CA LEU A 259 -3.21 -2.77 -7.17
C LEU A 259 -2.92 -3.28 -8.58
N VAL A 260 -2.19 -2.49 -9.38
CA VAL A 260 -1.88 -2.75 -10.79
C VAL A 260 -0.48 -2.24 -11.17
N PRO A 261 0.60 -2.70 -10.51
CA PRO A 261 1.95 -2.23 -10.85
C PRO A 261 2.30 -2.47 -12.33
N GLU A 262 1.71 -3.49 -12.97
CA GLU A 262 1.86 -3.75 -14.41
C GLU A 262 1.17 -2.72 -15.32
N ALA A 263 0.27 -1.88 -14.80
CA ALA A 263 -0.43 -0.87 -15.61
C ALA A 263 0.48 0.25 -16.12
N SER A 264 1.68 0.45 -15.53
CA SER A 264 2.66 1.39 -16.10
C SER A 264 3.19 0.94 -17.46
N GLU A 265 3.02 -0.34 -17.82
CA GLU A 265 3.45 -0.90 -19.11
C GLU A 265 2.36 -0.82 -20.18
N PHE A 266 1.10 -0.54 -19.80
CA PHE A 266 -0.06 -0.58 -20.69
C PHE A 266 -0.97 0.63 -20.48
N ASP A 267 -1.09 1.48 -21.51
CA ASP A 267 -1.92 2.69 -21.46
C ASP A 267 -3.43 2.39 -21.29
N GLU A 268 -3.90 1.25 -21.81
CA GLU A 268 -5.32 0.83 -21.76
C GLU A 268 -5.45 -0.62 -21.25
N TRP A 269 -5.98 -0.80 -20.04
CA TRP A 269 -6.21 -2.12 -19.45
C TRP A 269 -7.64 -2.26 -18.92
N GLU A 270 -8.15 -3.50 -18.94
CA GLU A 270 -9.46 -3.83 -18.38
C GLU A 270 -9.38 -5.04 -17.42
N PRO A 271 -10.26 -5.14 -16.41
CA PRO A 271 -10.31 -6.29 -15.52
C PRO A 271 -10.66 -7.57 -16.28
N ALA A 272 -10.10 -8.69 -15.83
CA ALA A 272 -10.49 -10.01 -16.31
C ALA A 272 -11.99 -10.25 -16.06
N GLY A 273 -12.73 -10.47 -17.14
CA GLY A 273 -14.19 -10.67 -17.13
C GLY A 273 -15.02 -9.43 -17.41
N ALA A 274 -14.41 -8.26 -17.66
CA ALA A 274 -15.13 -7.09 -18.16
C ALA A 274 -15.58 -7.29 -19.63
N ALA A 275 -16.69 -6.65 -20.01
CA ALA A 275 -17.09 -6.59 -21.41
C ALA A 275 -16.05 -5.74 -22.17
N LEU A 276 -15.31 -6.37 -23.08
CA LEU A 276 -14.28 -5.70 -23.87
C LEU A 276 -14.95 -4.74 -24.86
N GLU A 277 -15.04 -3.46 -24.50
CA GLU A 277 -15.44 -2.39 -25.41
C GLU A 277 -14.20 -1.60 -25.82
N GLY A 278 -13.78 -1.73 -27.08
CA GLY A 278 -12.64 -0.97 -27.64
C GLY A 278 -11.33 -1.75 -27.76
N THR A 279 -10.21 -1.02 -27.89
CA THR A 279 -8.87 -1.55 -28.21
C THR A 279 -8.09 -1.91 -26.95
N VAL A 280 -8.62 -2.83 -26.14
CA VAL A 280 -7.97 -3.23 -24.88
C VAL A 280 -6.57 -3.81 -25.13
N THR A 281 -5.54 -3.18 -24.58
CA THR A 281 -4.14 -3.61 -24.75
C THR A 281 -3.71 -4.68 -23.75
N ALA A 282 -4.37 -4.74 -22.57
CA ALA A 282 -4.12 -5.77 -21.56
C ALA A 282 -5.38 -6.13 -20.75
N VAL A 283 -5.51 -7.42 -20.38
CA VAL A 283 -6.53 -7.92 -19.47
C VAL A 283 -5.88 -8.30 -18.14
N ILE A 284 -6.28 -7.64 -17.07
CA ILE A 284 -5.65 -7.78 -15.76
C ILE A 284 -6.52 -8.60 -14.80
N PRO A 285 -6.00 -9.68 -14.19
CA PRO A 285 -6.75 -10.44 -13.18
C PRO A 285 -7.16 -9.57 -11.99
N THR A 286 -8.39 -9.75 -11.52
CA THR A 286 -8.92 -9.13 -10.31
C THR A 286 -8.37 -9.81 -9.05
N TRP A 287 -8.43 -9.10 -7.92
CA TRP A 287 -8.15 -9.63 -6.60
C TRP A 287 -9.32 -10.49 -6.13
N GLN A 288 -9.18 -11.82 -6.22
CA GLN A 288 -10.31 -12.75 -6.11
C GLN A 288 -10.78 -12.98 -4.67
N ALA A 289 -9.90 -12.72 -3.69
CA ALA A 289 -10.15 -12.96 -2.27
C ALA A 289 -10.08 -11.69 -1.40
N LEU A 290 -9.61 -10.55 -1.95
CA LEU A 290 -9.34 -9.36 -1.17
C LEU A 290 -10.63 -8.69 -0.70
N THR A 291 -10.81 -8.62 0.62
CA THR A 291 -11.97 -8.02 1.30
C THR A 291 -11.61 -6.82 2.17
N ALA A 292 -10.36 -6.71 2.60
CA ALA A 292 -9.87 -5.58 3.38
C ALA A 292 -8.58 -4.99 2.77
N LEU A 293 -8.61 -3.69 2.50
CA LEU A 293 -7.49 -2.93 1.95
C LEU A 293 -7.25 -1.68 2.79
N ASP A 294 -6.06 -1.60 3.36
CA ASP A 294 -5.54 -0.44 4.08
C ASP A 294 -4.44 0.22 3.25
N LEU A 295 -4.71 1.43 2.79
CA LEU A 295 -3.79 2.32 2.09
C LEU A 295 -3.59 3.62 2.87
N SER A 296 -3.76 3.58 4.19
CA SER A 296 -3.58 4.75 5.06
C SER A 296 -2.14 5.28 5.06
N HIS A 297 -1.97 6.55 5.42
CA HIS A 297 -0.65 7.18 5.57
C HIS A 297 0.24 7.06 4.32
N ASN A 298 -0.35 7.27 3.14
CA ASN A 298 0.37 7.34 1.87
C ASN A 298 0.27 8.77 1.30
N SER A 299 0.75 8.95 0.07
CA SER A 299 0.63 10.21 -0.67
C SER A 299 -0.39 10.13 -1.81
N ILE A 300 -1.46 9.35 -1.63
CA ILE A 300 -2.48 9.11 -2.66
C ILE A 300 -3.36 10.34 -2.80
N SER A 301 -3.42 10.93 -3.99
CA SER A 301 -4.23 12.13 -4.27
C SER A 301 -5.60 11.85 -4.87
N GLU A 302 -5.82 10.64 -5.40
CA GLU A 302 -7.05 10.26 -6.09
C GLU A 302 -7.39 8.78 -5.89
N ILE A 303 -8.69 8.48 -5.93
CA ILE A 303 -9.21 7.12 -6.02
C ILE A 303 -9.33 6.80 -7.50
N ASP A 304 -8.29 6.18 -8.06
CA ASP A 304 -8.18 5.91 -9.49
C ASP A 304 -8.96 4.65 -9.93
N GLU A 305 -8.93 4.35 -11.23
CA GLU A 305 -9.68 3.23 -11.83
C GLU A 305 -9.21 1.83 -11.39
N SER A 306 -8.07 1.72 -10.69
CA SER A 306 -7.57 0.43 -10.17
C SER A 306 -8.56 -0.25 -9.22
N VAL A 307 -9.49 0.51 -8.63
CA VAL A 307 -10.60 -0.01 -7.83
C VAL A 307 -11.46 -1.04 -8.58
N LYS A 308 -11.49 -1.01 -9.92
CA LYS A 308 -12.16 -2.03 -10.75
C LYS A 308 -11.61 -3.44 -10.50
N LEU A 309 -10.37 -3.57 -10.03
CA LEU A 309 -9.75 -4.88 -9.74
C LEU A 309 -10.10 -5.47 -8.38
N ILE A 310 -10.75 -4.71 -7.49
CA ILE A 310 -11.03 -5.12 -6.10
C ILE A 310 -12.55 -5.15 -5.79
N PRO A 311 -13.40 -5.75 -6.65
CA PRO A 311 -14.86 -5.64 -6.52
C PRO A 311 -15.44 -6.28 -5.24
N LYS A 312 -14.67 -7.11 -4.53
CA LYS A 312 -15.08 -7.81 -3.32
C LYS A 312 -14.72 -7.08 -2.02
N ILE A 313 -14.10 -5.90 -2.09
CA ILE A 313 -13.72 -5.13 -0.91
C ILE A 313 -14.95 -4.77 -0.07
N GLU A 314 -14.84 -5.01 1.22
CA GLU A 314 -15.80 -4.67 2.27
C GLU A 314 -15.28 -3.54 3.16
N PHE A 315 -13.95 -3.48 3.36
CA PHE A 315 -13.25 -2.49 4.16
C PHE A 315 -12.16 -1.80 3.33
N LEU A 316 -12.29 -0.48 3.17
CA LEU A 316 -11.29 0.36 2.51
C LEU A 316 -10.87 1.49 3.43
N ASP A 317 -9.59 1.53 3.79
CA ASP A 317 -8.97 2.62 4.53
C ASP A 317 -8.05 3.41 3.61
N LEU A 318 -8.38 4.68 3.41
CA LEU A 318 -7.61 5.67 2.66
C LEU A 318 -7.29 6.88 3.55
N SER A 319 -7.31 6.72 4.88
CA SER A 319 -7.05 7.79 5.83
C SER A 319 -5.63 8.35 5.71
N HIS A 320 -5.42 9.60 6.14
CA HIS A 320 -4.10 10.25 6.11
C HIS A 320 -3.46 10.24 4.71
N ASN A 321 -4.22 10.64 3.69
CA ASN A 321 -3.78 10.76 2.30
C ASN A 321 -4.03 12.20 1.77
N GLY A 322 -3.90 12.38 0.47
CA GLY A 322 -4.14 13.65 -0.22
C GLY A 322 -5.44 13.70 -1.03
N VAL A 323 -6.41 12.83 -0.77
CA VAL A 323 -7.61 12.67 -1.62
C VAL A 323 -8.44 13.95 -1.65
N LEU A 324 -8.75 14.43 -2.85
CA LEU A 324 -9.51 15.67 -3.08
C LEU A 324 -10.98 15.43 -3.40
N VAL A 325 -11.28 14.31 -4.07
CA VAL A 325 -12.63 13.95 -4.53
C VAL A 325 -12.84 12.46 -4.34
N VAL A 326 -14.06 12.09 -3.92
CA VAL A 326 -14.49 10.69 -3.88
C VAL A 326 -14.96 10.29 -5.27
N ASP A 327 -14.19 9.43 -5.95
CA ASP A 327 -14.52 8.94 -7.29
C ASP A 327 -14.28 7.43 -7.45
N ASN A 328 -14.78 6.86 -8.55
CA ASN A 328 -14.60 5.46 -8.98
C ASN A 328 -15.13 4.36 -8.03
N LEU A 329 -15.67 4.71 -6.86
CA LEU A 329 -16.18 3.75 -5.89
C LEU A 329 -17.47 3.03 -6.33
N GLN A 330 -18.09 3.41 -7.46
CA GLN A 330 -19.26 2.69 -8.02
C GLN A 330 -19.00 1.22 -8.34
N HIS A 331 -17.72 0.83 -8.45
CA HIS A 331 -17.31 -0.54 -8.71
C HIS A 331 -17.27 -1.42 -7.44
N LEU A 332 -17.31 -0.83 -6.25
CA LEU A 332 -17.17 -1.52 -4.97
C LEU A 332 -18.54 -1.79 -4.33
N TYR A 333 -19.33 -2.67 -4.96
CA TYR A 333 -20.71 -2.95 -4.54
C TYR A 333 -20.83 -3.65 -3.17
N ASN A 334 -19.74 -4.28 -2.69
CA ASN A 334 -19.66 -4.91 -1.37
C ASN A 334 -19.11 -3.98 -0.27
N LEU A 335 -18.70 -2.75 -0.60
CA LEU A 335 -18.08 -1.86 0.37
C LEU A 335 -19.05 -1.51 1.50
N VAL A 336 -18.65 -1.79 2.75
CA VAL A 336 -19.45 -1.55 3.97
C VAL A 336 -18.80 -0.48 4.84
N HIS A 337 -17.47 -0.47 4.90
CA HIS A 337 -16.67 0.42 5.73
C HIS A 337 -15.69 1.20 4.86
N LEU A 338 -15.78 2.52 4.91
CA LEU A 338 -14.88 3.43 4.20
C LEU A 338 -14.31 4.46 5.15
N ASP A 339 -12.98 4.49 5.27
CA ASP A 339 -12.26 5.53 5.97
C ASP A 339 -11.56 6.47 4.99
N LEU A 340 -11.96 7.74 5.01
CA LEU A 340 -11.40 8.84 4.24
C LEU A 340 -10.96 9.98 5.17
N SER A 341 -10.73 9.70 6.45
CA SER A 341 -10.32 10.70 7.42
C SER A 341 -8.95 11.30 7.10
N TYR A 342 -8.70 12.52 7.55
CA TYR A 342 -7.44 13.24 7.35
C TYR A 342 -6.99 13.30 5.88
N ASN A 343 -7.95 13.59 4.99
CA ASN A 343 -7.73 13.87 3.57
C ASN A 343 -7.98 15.37 3.29
N LYS A 344 -8.19 15.73 2.02
CA LYS A 344 -8.40 17.11 1.56
C LYS A 344 -9.74 17.30 0.88
N LEU A 345 -10.75 16.50 1.26
CA LEU A 345 -12.09 16.57 0.69
C LEU A 345 -12.75 17.90 1.05
N SER A 346 -13.28 18.61 0.06
CA SER A 346 -13.97 19.90 0.26
C SER A 346 -15.46 19.86 -0.11
N PHE A 347 -15.87 18.87 -0.91
CA PHE A 347 -17.25 18.65 -1.35
C PHE A 347 -17.55 17.15 -1.50
N LEU A 348 -18.83 16.79 -1.38
CA LEU A 348 -19.34 15.41 -1.49
C LEU A 348 -20.40 15.26 -2.58
N GLU A 349 -20.39 16.15 -3.57
CA GLU A 349 -21.37 16.12 -4.66
C GLU A 349 -21.34 14.78 -5.41
N GLY A 350 -22.51 14.18 -5.60
CA GLY A 350 -22.65 12.90 -6.28
C GLY A 350 -22.12 11.67 -5.51
N VAL A 351 -21.63 11.81 -4.28
CA VAL A 351 -21.08 10.66 -3.52
C VAL A 351 -22.10 9.53 -3.35
N HIS A 352 -23.37 9.86 -3.13
CA HIS A 352 -24.46 8.88 -3.07
C HIS A 352 -24.72 8.09 -4.36
N THR A 353 -24.19 8.51 -5.51
CA THR A 353 -24.28 7.73 -6.76
C THR A 353 -23.09 6.79 -6.93
N LYS A 354 -22.05 6.96 -6.11
CA LYS A 354 -20.79 6.20 -6.17
C LYS A 354 -20.70 5.20 -5.03
N LEU A 355 -21.15 5.58 -3.84
CA LEU A 355 -21.19 4.72 -2.68
C LEU A 355 -22.48 3.87 -2.68
N GLY A 356 -22.30 2.55 -2.62
CA GLY A 356 -23.40 1.59 -2.50
C GLY A 356 -23.91 1.46 -1.06
N ASN A 357 -23.87 0.24 -0.53
CA ASN A 357 -24.45 -0.12 0.78
C ASN A 357 -23.53 0.20 1.98
N ILE A 358 -22.99 1.41 2.02
CA ILE A 358 -22.08 1.85 3.09
C ILE A 358 -22.83 1.93 4.42
N LYS A 359 -22.24 1.33 5.46
CA LYS A 359 -22.74 1.40 6.84
C LYS A 359 -21.88 2.28 7.74
N THR A 360 -20.58 2.34 7.49
CA THR A 360 -19.65 3.16 8.26
C THR A 360 -18.84 4.03 7.30
N LEU A 361 -18.90 5.34 7.51
CA LEU A 361 -18.17 6.33 6.73
C LEU A 361 -17.43 7.27 7.69
N ASN A 362 -16.11 7.28 7.62
CA ASN A 362 -15.28 8.21 8.37
C ASN A 362 -14.75 9.30 7.42
N LEU A 363 -15.11 10.55 7.71
CA LEU A 363 -14.71 11.75 6.97
C LEU A 363 -14.06 12.78 7.90
N ALA A 364 -13.62 12.38 9.10
CA ALA A 364 -12.99 13.25 10.06
C ALA A 364 -11.76 13.97 9.49
N GLY A 365 -11.45 15.19 9.93
CA GLY A 365 -10.20 15.87 9.56
C GLY A 365 -10.11 16.27 8.07
N ASN A 366 -11.24 16.55 7.42
CA ASN A 366 -11.30 17.04 6.04
C ASN A 366 -11.63 18.55 5.99
N LEU A 367 -11.99 19.07 4.82
CA LEU A 367 -12.28 20.49 4.57
C LEU A 367 -13.76 20.73 4.25
N LEU A 368 -14.66 19.84 4.69
CA LEU A 368 -16.06 19.85 4.31
C LEU A 368 -16.80 21.02 4.95
N GLY A 369 -17.38 21.89 4.12
CA GLY A 369 -18.29 22.95 4.57
C GLY A 369 -19.78 22.60 4.41
N SER A 370 -20.08 21.64 3.52
CA SER A 370 -21.45 21.19 3.22
C SER A 370 -21.54 19.67 3.29
N LEU A 371 -22.69 19.18 3.75
CA LEU A 371 -23.04 17.75 3.79
C LEU A 371 -23.95 17.33 2.64
N SER A 372 -24.16 18.24 1.69
CA SER A 372 -24.87 17.95 0.45
C SER A 372 -24.18 16.78 -0.27
N GLY A 373 -24.99 15.78 -0.65
CA GLY A 373 -24.50 14.53 -1.24
C GLY A 373 -24.60 13.30 -0.35
N LEU A 374 -24.70 13.44 0.98
CA LEU A 374 -24.89 12.31 1.91
C LEU A 374 -26.34 11.84 2.05
N HIS A 375 -27.31 12.69 1.67
CA HIS A 375 -28.76 12.54 1.86
C HIS A 375 -29.44 11.25 1.33
N LYS A 376 -28.74 10.43 0.55
CA LYS A 376 -29.26 9.17 -0.01
C LYS A 376 -28.49 7.93 0.42
N LEU A 377 -27.56 8.05 1.37
CA LEU A 377 -26.85 6.92 1.95
C LEU A 377 -27.73 6.22 3.01
N TYR A 378 -28.82 5.61 2.55
CA TYR A 378 -29.89 5.14 3.45
C TYR A 378 -29.47 4.04 4.43
N SER A 379 -28.41 3.30 4.11
CA SER A 379 -27.85 2.23 4.95
C SER A 379 -26.80 2.71 5.95
N LEU A 380 -26.46 4.00 5.93
CA LEU A 380 -25.40 4.55 6.78
C LEU A 380 -25.84 4.52 8.26
N VAL A 381 -25.02 3.91 9.09
CA VAL A 381 -25.25 3.75 10.54
C VAL A 381 -24.29 4.63 11.35
N ASN A 382 -23.02 4.66 10.93
CA ASN A 382 -21.95 5.39 11.60
C ASN A 382 -21.35 6.43 10.66
N LEU A 383 -21.36 7.69 11.08
CA LEU A 383 -20.80 8.81 10.33
C LEU A 383 -19.93 9.67 11.23
N ASP A 384 -18.65 9.75 10.90
CA ASP A 384 -17.73 10.68 11.56
C ASP A 384 -17.43 11.87 10.63
N LEU A 385 -17.78 13.07 11.07
CA LEU A 385 -17.54 14.35 10.41
C LEU A 385 -16.75 15.29 11.33
N SER A 386 -16.07 14.78 12.36
CA SER A 386 -15.29 15.62 13.27
C SER A 386 -14.21 16.40 12.51
N ASP A 387 -13.75 17.50 13.08
CA ASP A 387 -12.59 18.25 12.55
C ASP A 387 -12.75 18.67 11.07
N ASN A 388 -13.94 19.15 10.71
CA ASN A 388 -14.27 19.69 9.39
C ASN A 388 -14.58 21.19 9.47
N ARG A 389 -15.19 21.77 8.42
CA ARG A 389 -15.49 23.21 8.30
C ARG A 389 -16.99 23.49 8.26
N ILE A 390 -17.80 22.63 8.87
CA ILE A 390 -19.26 22.75 8.84
C ILE A 390 -19.67 23.90 9.78
N GLU A 391 -20.26 24.94 9.22
CA GLU A 391 -20.64 26.15 9.98
C GLU A 391 -22.15 26.27 10.16
N GLN A 392 -22.92 25.93 9.12
CA GLN A 392 -24.36 26.17 9.10
C GLN A 392 -25.12 24.95 9.63
N MET A 393 -26.09 25.18 10.52
CA MET A 393 -26.92 24.12 11.12
C MET A 393 -27.81 23.42 10.08
N GLU A 394 -28.15 24.13 9.00
CA GLU A 394 -28.95 23.66 7.88
C GLU A 394 -28.30 22.47 7.16
N GLU A 395 -26.97 22.39 7.15
CA GLU A 395 -26.24 21.30 6.49
C GLU A 395 -26.57 19.93 7.10
N VAL A 396 -26.80 19.89 8.41
CA VAL A 396 -27.17 18.67 9.15
C VAL A 396 -28.49 18.09 8.67
N ARG A 397 -29.38 18.89 8.07
CA ARG A 397 -30.62 18.36 7.47
C ARG A 397 -30.36 17.32 6.38
N SER A 398 -29.21 17.43 5.69
CA SER A 398 -28.81 16.47 4.66
C SER A 398 -28.63 15.06 5.23
N ILE A 399 -28.26 14.93 6.50
CA ILE A 399 -28.09 13.62 7.17
C ILE A 399 -29.25 13.29 8.13
N GLY A 400 -30.06 14.29 8.52
CA GLY A 400 -31.19 14.12 9.43
C GLY A 400 -32.29 13.17 8.91
N SER A 401 -32.41 13.01 7.59
CA SER A 401 -33.39 12.11 6.96
C SER A 401 -32.89 10.67 6.75
N LEU A 402 -31.64 10.34 7.11
CA LEU A 402 -31.05 9.02 6.86
C LEU A 402 -31.56 7.98 7.86
N PRO A 403 -32.40 7.01 7.45
CA PRO A 403 -33.24 6.22 8.35
C PRO A 403 -32.47 5.27 9.29
N CYS A 404 -31.26 4.87 8.92
CA CYS A 404 -30.44 3.95 9.71
C CYS A 404 -29.34 4.65 10.50
N LEU A 405 -29.20 5.98 10.40
CA LEU A 405 -28.10 6.71 11.00
C LEU A 405 -28.30 6.79 12.52
N GLU A 406 -27.38 6.18 13.27
CA GLU A 406 -27.42 6.05 14.73
C GLU A 406 -26.26 6.80 15.39
N HIS A 407 -25.06 6.75 14.82
CA HIS A 407 -23.87 7.39 15.39
C HIS A 407 -23.38 8.51 14.50
N VAL A 408 -23.32 9.73 15.05
CA VAL A 408 -22.86 10.93 14.35
C VAL A 408 -21.84 11.67 15.21
N ALA A 409 -20.66 11.95 14.66
CA ALA A 409 -19.67 12.83 15.28
C ALA A 409 -19.51 14.11 14.44
N LEU A 410 -19.59 15.26 15.10
CA LEU A 410 -19.54 16.59 14.52
C LEU A 410 -18.66 17.54 15.36
N LEU A 411 -17.99 17.04 16.40
CA LEU A 411 -17.02 17.77 17.21
C LEU A 411 -15.97 18.49 16.35
N ASN A 412 -15.42 19.58 16.88
CA ASN A 412 -14.37 20.38 16.24
C ASN A 412 -14.76 20.95 14.86
N ASN A 413 -16.05 21.15 14.61
CA ASN A 413 -16.55 21.99 13.52
C ASN A 413 -16.98 23.38 14.04
N PRO A 414 -16.98 24.43 13.22
CA PRO A 414 -17.48 25.75 13.63
C PRO A 414 -18.90 25.74 14.24
N LEU A 415 -19.80 24.88 13.78
CA LEU A 415 -21.16 24.77 14.36
C LEU A 415 -21.16 24.30 15.83
N SER A 416 -20.12 23.60 16.30
CA SER A 416 -20.04 23.06 17.65
C SER A 416 -19.88 24.13 18.74
N ILE A 417 -19.48 25.35 18.35
CA ILE A 417 -19.34 26.51 19.25
C ILE A 417 -20.70 27.16 19.55
N ILE A 418 -21.73 26.88 18.74
CA ILE A 418 -23.05 27.48 18.86
C ILE A 418 -23.66 27.07 20.22
N PRO A 419 -24.22 28.01 21.01
CA PRO A 419 -24.95 27.67 22.23
C PRO A 419 -26.09 26.70 21.94
N ASP A 420 -26.26 25.70 22.79
CA ASP A 420 -27.23 24.62 22.62
C ASP A 420 -27.02 23.82 21.32
N TYR A 421 -25.78 23.74 20.83
CA TYR A 421 -25.41 23.04 19.59
C TYR A 421 -26.02 21.65 19.51
N ARG A 422 -25.89 20.84 20.56
CA ARG A 422 -26.39 19.45 20.57
C ARG A 422 -27.90 19.38 20.34
N THR A 423 -28.70 20.15 21.08
CA THR A 423 -30.17 20.13 20.92
C THR A 423 -30.61 20.70 19.57
N LYS A 424 -29.88 21.69 19.02
CA LYS A 424 -30.14 22.23 17.67
C LYS A 424 -29.82 21.23 16.56
N VAL A 425 -28.75 20.45 16.70
CA VAL A 425 -28.37 19.36 15.79
C VAL A 425 -29.41 18.25 15.87
N LEU A 426 -29.72 17.76 17.08
CA LEU A 426 -30.72 16.72 17.30
C LEU A 426 -32.10 17.10 16.76
N ALA A 427 -32.47 18.39 16.83
CA ALA A 427 -33.71 18.87 16.24
C ALA A 427 -33.78 18.69 14.71
N GLN A 428 -32.64 18.62 14.00
CA GLN A 428 -32.62 18.33 12.56
C GLN A 428 -32.96 16.85 12.25
N PHE A 429 -32.88 15.95 13.23
CA PHE A 429 -33.27 14.54 13.10
C PHE A 429 -34.76 14.30 13.37
N GLY A 430 -35.51 15.33 13.77
CA GLY A 430 -36.96 15.27 13.86
C GLY A 430 -37.47 14.29 14.92
N GLU A 431 -38.29 13.31 14.53
CA GLU A 431 -38.79 12.25 15.43
C GLU A 431 -37.71 11.25 15.84
N ARG A 432 -36.61 11.17 15.06
CA ARG A 432 -35.53 10.20 15.28
C ARG A 432 -34.44 10.71 16.21
N ALA A 433 -34.61 11.89 16.81
CA ALA A 433 -33.61 12.47 17.71
C ALA A 433 -33.21 11.52 18.87
N SER A 434 -34.13 10.68 19.34
CA SER A 434 -33.88 9.68 20.39
C SER A 434 -33.03 8.49 19.94
N GLU A 435 -32.96 8.21 18.65
CA GLU A 435 -32.19 7.12 18.05
C GLU A 435 -30.72 7.50 17.85
N VAL A 436 -30.39 8.80 17.91
CA VAL A 436 -29.08 9.32 17.55
C VAL A 436 -28.17 9.46 18.78
N CYS A 437 -26.98 8.90 18.66
CA CYS A 437 -25.82 9.14 19.52
C CYS A 437 -24.94 10.21 18.86
N LEU A 438 -24.98 11.43 19.40
CA LEU A 438 -24.21 12.56 18.90
C LEU A 438 -22.91 12.71 19.71
N ASP A 439 -21.77 12.80 19.04
CA ASP A 439 -20.46 13.08 19.64
C ASP A 439 -20.12 12.08 20.78
N ASN A 440 -20.32 10.79 20.50
CA ASN A 440 -20.13 9.68 21.45
C ASN A 440 -20.98 9.78 22.73
N THR A 441 -22.04 10.59 22.73
CA THR A 441 -22.95 10.78 23.85
C THR A 441 -24.39 10.50 23.43
N VAL A 442 -25.00 9.51 24.08
CA VAL A 442 -26.42 9.16 23.89
C VAL A 442 -27.30 10.36 24.24
N THR A 443 -28.32 10.58 23.45
CA THR A 443 -29.27 11.67 23.65
C THR A 443 -30.01 11.53 24.98
N THR A 444 -30.00 12.61 25.77
CA THR A 444 -30.63 12.65 27.10
C THR A 444 -32.09 13.10 27.03
N GLU A 445 -32.91 12.73 28.02
CA GLU A 445 -34.32 13.14 28.12
C GLU A 445 -34.49 14.67 28.10
N LYS A 446 -33.60 15.41 28.79
CA LYS A 446 -33.61 16.89 28.78
C LYS A 446 -33.37 17.47 27.38
N GLU A 447 -32.51 16.83 26.59
CA GLU A 447 -32.26 17.25 25.21
C GLU A 447 -33.48 16.97 24.34
N LEU A 448 -34.15 15.83 24.53
CA LEU A 448 -35.38 15.48 23.82
C LEU A 448 -36.52 16.46 24.11
N ASP A 449 -36.75 16.80 25.39
CA ASP A 449 -37.75 17.80 25.77
C ASP A 449 -37.48 19.14 25.06
N THR A 450 -36.21 19.55 25.01
CA THR A 450 -35.79 20.77 24.33
C THR A 450 -36.02 20.68 22.81
N VAL A 451 -35.72 19.53 22.21
CA VAL A 451 -35.96 19.25 20.79
C VAL A 451 -37.45 19.34 20.45
N GLU A 452 -38.33 18.79 21.27
CA GLU A 452 -39.79 18.88 21.07
C GLU A 452 -40.28 20.33 21.08
N VAL A 453 -39.79 21.14 22.03
CA VAL A 453 -40.10 22.58 22.09
C VAL A 453 -39.61 23.29 20.83
N LEU A 454 -38.37 23.03 20.39
CA LEU A 454 -37.82 23.62 19.16
C LEU A 454 -38.64 23.25 17.93
N LYS A 455 -39.06 21.98 17.82
CA LYS A 455 -39.93 21.50 16.74
C LYS A 455 -41.29 22.20 16.75
N ALA A 456 -41.92 22.35 17.93
CA ALA A 456 -43.20 23.05 18.07
C ALA A 456 -43.08 24.53 17.65
N ILE A 457 -42.00 25.21 18.05
CA ILE A 457 -41.71 26.58 17.63
C ILE A 457 -41.53 26.68 16.11
N GLN A 458 -40.79 25.75 15.51
CA GLN A 458 -40.56 25.73 14.06
C GLN A 458 -41.86 25.49 13.29
N LYS A 459 -42.68 24.55 13.72
CA LYS A 459 -44.02 24.28 13.16
C LYS A 459 -44.94 25.50 13.26
N ALA A 460 -44.92 26.21 14.39
CA ALA A 460 -45.68 27.44 14.57
C ALA A 460 -45.20 28.57 13.63
N LYS A 461 -43.88 28.69 13.42
CA LYS A 461 -43.29 29.65 12.47
C LYS A 461 -43.70 29.34 11.02
N GLU A 462 -43.69 28.07 10.62
CA GLU A 462 -44.10 27.65 9.26
C GLU A 462 -45.60 27.87 9.00
N VAL A 463 -46.46 27.65 10.01
CA VAL A 463 -47.88 27.96 9.90
C VAL A 463 -48.08 29.47 9.75
N LYS A 464 -47.37 30.27 10.55
CA LYS A 464 -47.43 31.74 10.47
C LYS A 464 -46.92 32.27 9.12
N SER A 465 -45.83 31.71 8.58
CA SER A 465 -45.29 32.13 7.27
C SER A 465 -46.24 31.77 6.12
N LYS A 466 -46.88 30.60 6.17
CA LYS A 466 -47.93 30.18 5.22
C LYS A 466 -49.18 31.07 5.26
N LEU A 467 -49.56 31.58 6.43
CA LEU A 467 -50.65 32.56 6.55
C LEU A 467 -50.28 33.96 6.05
N SER A 468 -48.99 34.33 6.03
CA SER A 468 -48.52 35.64 5.58
C SER A 468 -48.24 35.76 4.08
N ASN A 469 -48.22 34.65 3.32
CA ASN A 469 -47.98 34.65 1.87
C ASN A 469 -49.01 33.74 1.13
N PRO A 470 -50.18 34.26 0.72
CA PRO A 470 -51.22 33.47 0.06
C PRO A 470 -50.99 33.23 -1.45
N GLU A 471 -50.05 33.94 -2.09
CA GLU A 471 -49.86 33.89 -3.55
C GLU A 471 -48.79 32.89 -3.98
N LYS A 472 -49.06 31.59 -3.80
CA LYS A 472 -48.45 30.49 -4.58
C LYS A 472 -49.19 29.17 -4.30
N LYS A 473 -50.51 29.16 -4.53
CA LYS A 473 -51.30 27.92 -4.60
C LYS A 473 -52.55 28.11 -5.46
N VAL A 474 -52.35 28.40 -6.75
CA VAL A 474 -53.38 28.18 -7.78
C VAL A 474 -52.68 27.60 -9.02
N SER A 475 -52.38 26.31 -8.96
CA SER A 475 -52.16 25.44 -10.12
C SER A 475 -51.74 24.07 -9.61
N GLU A 476 -52.71 23.29 -9.15
CA GLU A 476 -52.75 21.82 -9.09
C GLU A 476 -53.84 21.44 -8.08
N ASP A 477 -55.08 21.43 -8.54
CA ASP A 477 -56.13 20.48 -8.13
C ASP A 477 -57.45 20.87 -8.79
N SER A 478 -57.56 20.55 -10.07
CA SER A 478 -58.86 20.37 -10.72
C SER A 478 -58.69 19.51 -11.95
N ARG A 479 -58.87 18.19 -11.78
CA ARG A 479 -59.45 17.25 -12.76
C ARG A 479 -59.48 15.82 -12.20
N LEU A 480 -60.59 15.44 -11.56
CA LEU A 480 -61.03 14.05 -11.50
C LEU A 480 -62.57 13.97 -11.51
N SER A 481 -63.11 13.41 -12.59
CA SER A 481 -64.41 12.72 -12.76
C SER A 481 -64.68 12.63 -14.28
N ALA A 482 -65.05 11.54 -14.96
CA ALA A 482 -65.21 10.12 -14.69
C ALA A 482 -65.22 9.36 -16.07
N ALA A 483 -64.89 8.06 -16.03
CA ALA A 483 -64.98 6.89 -16.95
C ALA A 483 -65.80 6.94 -18.29
N PRO A 484 -65.70 5.96 -19.25
CA PRO A 484 -65.23 4.56 -19.10
C PRO A 484 -64.43 3.87 -20.26
N CYS A 485 -63.83 2.72 -19.88
CA CYS A 485 -63.56 1.45 -20.59
C CYS A 485 -63.26 1.39 -22.11
N VAL A 486 -62.15 0.74 -22.50
CA VAL A 486 -62.04 -0.40 -23.46
C VAL A 486 -60.61 -1.00 -23.39
N ARG A 487 -60.49 -2.34 -23.29
CA ARG A 487 -59.22 -3.11 -23.44
C ARG A 487 -58.84 -3.28 -24.92
N PRO A 488 -57.60 -3.66 -25.26
CA PRO A 488 -57.41 -5.07 -25.63
C PRO A 488 -56.06 -5.69 -25.26
N SER A 489 -56.05 -7.02 -25.30
CA SER A 489 -54.96 -7.97 -25.11
C SER A 489 -54.22 -8.32 -26.42
N SER A 490 -53.05 -8.96 -26.24
CA SER A 490 -52.40 -10.00 -27.09
C SER A 490 -51.77 -9.64 -28.45
N SER A 491 -50.49 -10.01 -28.56
CA SER A 491 -49.58 -10.17 -29.71
C SER A 491 -49.97 -11.30 -30.70
N PRO A 492 -49.12 -11.66 -31.70
CA PRO A 492 -48.67 -10.98 -32.95
C PRO A 492 -49.12 -11.80 -34.20
N PRO A 493 -48.70 -11.54 -35.48
CA PRO A 493 -47.45 -12.11 -36.02
C PRO A 493 -46.79 -11.41 -37.24
N THR A 494 -45.60 -11.93 -37.56
CA THR A 494 -44.71 -11.89 -38.75
C THR A 494 -45.31 -11.68 -40.16
N VAL A 495 -44.50 -11.10 -41.07
CA VAL A 495 -43.94 -11.69 -42.33
C VAL A 495 -43.54 -10.58 -43.33
N ALA A 496 -42.27 -10.60 -43.77
CA ALA A 496 -41.73 -9.85 -44.93
C ALA A 496 -42.13 -10.56 -46.26
N PRO A 497 -42.00 -9.97 -47.47
CA PRO A 497 -40.67 -9.88 -48.10
C PRO A 497 -40.47 -8.76 -49.17
N THR A 498 -39.19 -8.57 -49.54
CA THR A 498 -38.64 -8.27 -50.91
C THR A 498 -39.16 -7.06 -51.70
N SER A 499 -38.41 -6.30 -52.52
CA SER A 499 -37.02 -6.24 -52.98
C SER A 499 -36.98 -5.11 -54.03
N ALA A 500 -35.79 -4.59 -54.34
CA ALA A 500 -35.35 -4.05 -55.65
C ALA A 500 -34.91 -2.57 -55.69
N SER A 501 -33.59 -2.41 -55.77
CA SER A 501 -32.86 -1.77 -56.88
C SER A 501 -32.83 -0.22 -57.02
N LEU A 502 -31.69 0.36 -56.60
CA LEU A 502 -30.65 1.10 -57.39
C LEU A 502 -31.07 2.00 -58.59
N PRO A 503 -30.19 2.92 -59.08
CA PRO A 503 -29.40 3.98 -58.42
C PRO A 503 -29.46 5.35 -59.21
N GLN A 504 -28.64 6.32 -58.77
CA GLN A 504 -28.47 7.73 -59.21
C GLN A 504 -28.19 7.96 -60.72
N PRO A 505 -28.15 9.23 -61.23
CA PRO A 505 -26.91 10.04 -61.20
C PRO A 505 -27.10 11.60 -61.25
N ILE A 506 -25.96 12.32 -61.24
CA ILE A 506 -25.58 13.61 -61.93
C ILE A 506 -24.74 14.48 -60.94
N LEU A 507 -23.39 14.44 -61.06
CA LEU A 507 -22.49 15.42 -61.74
C LEU A 507 -22.44 16.80 -61.03
N SER A 508 -21.34 17.52 -60.84
CA SER A 508 -19.89 17.41 -61.12
C SER A 508 -19.27 18.77 -60.77
N ASN A 509 -18.03 18.81 -60.28
CA ASN A 509 -16.98 19.80 -60.66
C ASN A 509 -15.71 19.50 -59.83
N GLN A 510 -14.62 19.03 -60.47
CA GLN A 510 -13.40 19.79 -60.83
C GLN A 510 -12.68 20.38 -59.60
N GLY A 511 -11.41 20.15 -59.30
CA GLY A 511 -10.25 19.59 -60.02
C GLY A 511 -8.98 20.33 -59.53
N ILE A 512 -7.78 19.81 -59.85
CA ILE A 512 -6.39 20.32 -59.65
C ILE A 512 -5.69 19.73 -58.39
N LEU A 513 -4.81 18.71 -58.49
CA LEU A 513 -3.43 18.57 -59.03
C LEU A 513 -2.32 18.83 -57.99
N GLY A 514 -1.40 17.86 -57.85
CA GLY A 514 -0.13 17.97 -57.14
C GLY A 514 0.50 16.60 -56.89
N ASP A 515 1.35 16.16 -57.83
CA ASP A 515 2.26 15.01 -57.72
C ASP A 515 3.44 15.30 -56.78
N GLU A 516 3.71 14.38 -55.84
CA GLU A 516 4.98 13.73 -55.43
C GLU A 516 4.89 13.20 -53.99
#